data_AF-A0A0C3B7K5-F1
#
_entry.id   AF-A0A0C3B7K5-F1
#
_cell.length_a   1.000
_cell.length_b   1.000
_cell.length_c   1.000
_cell.angle_alpha   90.00
_cell.angle_beta   90.00
_cell.angle_gamma   90.00
#
_symmetry.space_group_name_H-M   'P 1'
#
loop_
_entity.id
_entity.type
_entity.pdbx_description
1 polymer ?
#
loop_
_entity_poly.entity_id
_entity_poly.type
_entity_poly.pdbx_seq_one_letter_code
_entity_poly.pdbx_strand_id
1 'polypeptide(L)'
;MRIQLLLALPSLCLASTSDQIPFPNSRMSNQPEIQTHNQPSLADLLTIEPSASIFYSYARELELSSQFSTTDEGKWTLLVPTNKAVMALSRKPHEDPAPTEPVIEISEHEFESVSKRNVERWVSAHIIPRCPITLTSHTYNTLLCGKSVIFDPVKGSDDSAPEWTRVVFEGDARIIGMKKASNGILYLVDGTVKVD
;
A
#
# COMPACT_ATOMS: atom_id res chain seq x y z
N MET A 1 58.78 -40.68 7.00
CA MET A 1 59.31 -39.38 6.58
C MET A 1 59.21 -39.26 5.06
N ARG A 2 58.18 -38.58 4.55
CA ARG A 2 58.04 -38.13 3.15
C ARG A 2 56.89 -37.10 3.11
N ILE A 3 57.26 -35.83 3.10
CA ILE A 3 56.35 -34.68 2.98
C ILE A 3 56.21 -34.40 1.49
N GLN A 4 55.00 -34.53 0.94
CA GLN A 4 54.68 -34.00 -0.38
C GLN A 4 53.97 -32.66 -0.19
N LEU A 5 54.67 -31.59 -0.55
CA LEU A 5 54.20 -30.21 -0.57
C LEU A 5 53.54 -29.98 -1.93
N LEU A 6 52.20 -29.94 -1.98
CA LEU A 6 51.46 -29.50 -3.16
C LEU A 6 51.42 -27.97 -3.16
N LEU A 7 52.20 -27.33 -4.04
CA LEU A 7 52.16 -25.89 -4.31
C LEU A 7 50.93 -25.59 -5.19
N ALA A 8 49.89 -25.00 -4.60
CA ALA A 8 48.80 -24.38 -5.33
C ALA A 8 49.18 -22.91 -5.65
N LEU A 9 49.36 -22.60 -6.93
CA LEU A 9 49.56 -21.23 -7.41
C LEU A 9 48.21 -20.48 -7.41
N PRO A 10 48.12 -19.24 -6.90
CA PRO A 10 46.98 -18.38 -7.14
C PRO A 10 47.07 -17.75 -8.53
N SER A 11 46.09 -18.03 -9.39
CA SER A 11 45.88 -17.31 -10.64
C SER A 11 45.56 -15.84 -10.35
N LEU A 12 46.47 -14.95 -10.72
CA LEU A 12 46.23 -13.50 -10.72
C LEU A 12 45.33 -13.15 -11.91
N CYS A 13 44.07 -12.84 -11.64
CA CYS A 13 43.18 -12.22 -12.62
C CYS A 13 43.68 -10.79 -12.90
N LEU A 14 44.17 -10.54 -14.11
CA LEU A 14 44.41 -9.19 -14.63
C LEU A 14 43.06 -8.55 -14.94
N ALA A 15 42.62 -7.60 -14.11
CA ALA A 15 41.51 -6.72 -14.45
C ALA A 15 41.99 -5.73 -15.51
N SER A 16 41.40 -5.81 -16.71
CA SER A 16 41.60 -4.83 -17.77
C SER A 16 40.92 -3.52 -17.36
N THR A 17 41.70 -2.51 -16.99
CA THR A 17 41.22 -1.12 -16.93
C THR A 17 41.02 -0.64 -18.37
N SER A 18 39.80 -0.78 -18.88
CA SER A 18 39.39 -0.05 -20.07
C SER A 18 39.25 1.43 -19.69
N ASP A 19 40.07 2.27 -20.32
CA ASP A 19 39.99 3.72 -20.24
C ASP A 19 38.55 4.19 -20.43
N GLN A 20 38.01 4.90 -19.44
CA GLN A 20 36.75 5.61 -19.59
C GLN A 20 36.97 6.79 -20.52
N ILE A 21 36.51 6.67 -21.76
CA ILE A 21 36.48 7.78 -22.71
C ILE A 21 35.42 8.77 -22.22
N PRO A 22 35.75 10.03 -21.89
CA PRO A 22 34.75 11.01 -21.50
C PRO A 22 33.90 11.35 -22.73
N PHE A 23 32.59 11.13 -22.64
CA PHE A 23 31.68 11.58 -23.68
C PHE A 23 31.69 13.12 -23.74
N PRO A 24 31.79 13.73 -24.94
CA PRO A 24 31.66 15.18 -25.07
C PRO A 24 30.25 15.60 -24.65
N ASN A 25 30.18 16.61 -23.78
CA ASN A 25 28.95 17.22 -23.28
C ASN A 25 28.15 17.87 -24.42
N SER A 26 27.36 17.08 -25.14
CA SER A 26 26.19 17.59 -25.84
C SER A 26 25.14 17.93 -24.79
N ARG A 27 24.96 19.22 -24.54
CA ARG A 27 23.87 19.77 -23.72
C ARG A 27 22.53 19.39 -24.34
N MET A 28 22.03 18.22 -24.00
CA MET A 28 20.63 17.86 -24.18
C MET A 28 19.90 18.38 -22.93
N SER A 29 19.28 19.55 -23.04
CA SER A 29 18.32 20.03 -22.06
C SER A 29 17.09 19.12 -22.12
N ASN A 30 17.13 18.02 -21.38
CA ASN A 30 15.99 17.21 -20.93
C ASN A 30 16.51 16.30 -19.80
N GLN A 31 16.99 16.92 -18.72
CA GLN A 31 17.16 16.21 -17.46
C GLN A 31 15.76 15.91 -16.93
N PRO A 32 15.39 14.65 -16.62
CA PRO A 32 14.24 14.42 -15.77
C PRO A 32 14.53 15.14 -14.46
N GLU A 33 13.71 16.14 -14.11
CA GLU A 33 13.76 16.75 -12.79
C GLU A 33 13.62 15.63 -11.78
N ILE A 34 14.71 15.31 -11.07
CA ILE A 34 14.63 14.45 -9.90
C ILE A 34 13.87 15.28 -8.87
N GLN A 35 12.56 15.12 -8.83
CA GLN A 35 11.72 15.68 -7.79
C GLN A 35 12.14 15.01 -6.48
N THR A 36 13.04 15.67 -5.75
CA THR A 36 13.45 15.26 -4.41
C THR A 36 12.33 15.60 -3.44
N HIS A 37 11.24 14.84 -3.50
CA HIS A 37 10.24 14.88 -2.43
C HIS A 37 10.94 14.39 -1.16
N ASN A 38 11.10 15.25 -0.17
CA ASN A 38 11.69 14.89 1.13
C ASN A 38 10.88 13.83 1.90
N GLN A 39 9.69 13.47 1.39
CA GLN A 39 8.82 12.45 1.97
C GLN A 39 8.49 11.39 0.90
N PRO A 40 8.50 10.10 1.25
CA PRO A 40 8.07 9.02 0.36
C PRO A 40 6.62 9.21 -0.10
N SER A 41 6.28 8.71 -1.28
CA SER A 41 4.88 8.63 -1.74
C SER A 41 4.09 7.56 -0.97
N LEU A 42 2.77 7.52 -1.15
CA LEU A 42 1.93 6.44 -0.62
C LEU A 42 2.37 5.07 -1.16
N ALA A 43 2.74 4.99 -2.44
CA ALA A 43 3.26 3.75 -3.04
C ALA A 43 4.60 3.31 -2.40
N ASP A 44 5.50 4.26 -2.14
CA ASP A 44 6.76 3.97 -1.45
C ASP A 44 6.51 3.46 -0.03
N LEU A 45 5.61 4.12 0.72
CA LEU A 45 5.24 3.71 2.07
C LEU A 45 4.63 2.31 2.10
N LEU A 46 3.69 2.02 1.20
CA LEU A 46 3.06 0.70 1.09
C LEU A 46 4.08 -0.40 0.72
N THR A 47 5.09 -0.06 -0.08
CA THR A 47 6.14 -1.00 -0.48
C THR A 47 7.05 -1.38 0.69
N ILE A 48 7.34 -0.45 1.60
CA ILE A 48 8.25 -0.69 2.73
C ILE A 48 7.54 -1.11 4.02
N GLU A 49 6.20 -1.11 4.06
CA GLU A 49 5.42 -1.40 5.26
C GLU A 49 5.06 -2.89 5.36
N PRO A 50 5.82 -3.71 6.13
CA PRO A 50 5.66 -5.17 6.09
C PRO A 50 4.34 -5.62 6.70
N SER A 51 3.80 -4.82 7.64
CA SER A 51 2.54 -5.09 8.31
C SER A 51 1.33 -4.92 7.40
N ALA A 52 1.48 -4.28 6.24
CA ALA A 52 0.43 -3.98 5.27
C ALA A 52 0.57 -4.76 3.95
N SER A 53 1.51 -5.71 3.88
CA SER A 53 1.89 -6.35 2.61
C SER A 53 0.73 -7.04 1.88
N ILE A 54 -0.21 -7.67 2.59
CA ILE A 54 -1.36 -8.33 1.96
C ILE A 54 -2.31 -7.31 1.32
N PHE A 55 -2.60 -6.21 2.02
CA PHE A 55 -3.39 -5.12 1.44
C PHE A 55 -2.72 -4.57 0.19
N TYR A 56 -1.41 -4.33 0.25
CA TYR A 56 -0.69 -3.78 -0.89
C TYR A 56 -0.61 -4.76 -2.07
N SER A 57 -0.51 -6.07 -1.82
CA SER A 57 -0.61 -7.07 -2.88
C SER A 57 -1.90 -6.92 -3.70
N TYR A 58 -3.05 -6.75 -3.02
CA TYR A 58 -4.32 -6.48 -3.70
C TYR A 58 -4.34 -5.14 -4.42
N ALA A 59 -3.97 -4.07 -3.71
CA ALA A 59 -4.09 -2.72 -4.25
C ALA A 59 -3.20 -2.50 -5.48
N ARG A 60 -2.00 -3.09 -5.49
CA ARG A 60 -1.01 -2.96 -6.58
C ARG A 60 -1.46 -3.60 -7.90
N GLU A 61 -2.35 -4.58 -7.88
CA GLU A 61 -2.88 -5.23 -9.09
C GLU A 61 -3.96 -4.41 -9.80
N LEU A 62 -4.41 -3.32 -9.18
CA LEU A 62 -5.46 -2.45 -9.69
C LEU A 62 -4.89 -1.25 -10.44
N GLU A 63 -5.66 -0.73 -11.40
CA GLU A 63 -5.27 0.47 -12.18
C GLU A 63 -5.14 1.72 -11.28
N LEU A 64 -5.93 1.79 -10.20
CA LEU A 64 -5.90 2.86 -9.21
C LEU A 64 -4.57 2.95 -8.45
N SER A 65 -3.74 1.89 -8.46
CA SER A 65 -2.42 1.90 -7.80
C SER A 65 -1.48 2.97 -8.36
N SER A 66 -1.64 3.32 -9.64
CA SER A 66 -0.88 4.40 -10.30
C SER A 66 -1.02 5.73 -9.57
N GLN A 67 -2.19 5.99 -8.97
CA GLN A 67 -2.49 7.23 -8.27
C GLN A 67 -1.78 7.31 -6.90
N PHE A 68 -1.30 6.19 -6.34
CA PHE A 68 -0.50 6.21 -5.11
C PHE A 68 0.91 6.77 -5.31
N SER A 69 1.38 6.91 -6.55
CA SER A 69 2.69 7.49 -6.89
C SER A 69 2.60 8.95 -7.34
N THR A 70 1.44 9.38 -7.82
CA THR A 70 1.24 10.73 -8.38
C THR A 70 1.10 11.77 -7.26
N THR A 71 1.82 12.89 -7.38
CA THR A 71 1.78 13.98 -6.37
C THR A 71 0.82 15.10 -6.75
N ASP A 72 0.46 15.22 -8.03
CA ASP A 72 -0.32 16.33 -8.58
C ASP A 72 -1.84 16.07 -8.55
N GLU A 73 -2.27 14.80 -8.50
CA GLU A 73 -3.67 14.38 -8.65
C GLU A 73 -4.30 13.94 -7.31
N GLY A 74 -4.50 14.92 -6.42
CA GLY A 74 -5.32 14.75 -5.21
C GLY A 74 -4.61 14.02 -4.07
N LYS A 75 -4.68 14.60 -2.87
CA LYS A 75 -4.10 13.98 -1.66
C LYS A 75 -5.09 13.00 -1.06
N TRP A 76 -4.66 11.78 -0.81
CA TRP A 76 -5.54 10.71 -0.32
C TRP A 76 -5.27 10.35 1.13
N THR A 77 -6.30 9.82 1.79
CA THR A 77 -6.15 9.16 3.08
C THR A 77 -6.40 7.67 2.90
N LEU A 78 -5.40 6.84 3.22
CA LEU A 78 -5.50 5.38 3.16
C LEU A 78 -5.74 4.81 4.55
N LEU A 79 -6.77 3.98 4.70
CA LEU A 79 -7.01 3.16 5.89
C LEU A 79 -6.47 1.75 5.60
N VAL A 80 -5.21 1.50 5.93
CA VAL A 80 -4.49 0.30 5.49
C VAL A 80 -4.58 -0.79 6.55
N PRO A 81 -5.38 -1.84 6.34
CA PRO A 81 -5.49 -2.93 7.30
C PRO A 81 -4.18 -3.70 7.41
N THR A 82 -3.84 -4.06 8.65
CA THR A 82 -2.72 -4.96 8.90
C THR A 82 -2.98 -6.34 8.30
N ASN A 83 -1.92 -7.08 8.01
CA ASN A 83 -1.99 -8.48 7.58
C ASN A 83 -2.84 -9.32 8.53
N LYS A 84 -2.73 -9.09 9.83
CA LYS A 84 -3.57 -9.76 10.85
C LYS A 84 -5.06 -9.45 10.63
N ALA A 85 -5.42 -8.20 10.38
CA ALA A 85 -6.79 -7.80 10.12
C ALA A 85 -7.33 -8.44 8.83
N VAL A 86 -6.55 -8.45 7.74
CA VAL A 86 -6.95 -9.09 6.48
C VAL A 86 -7.06 -10.61 6.62
N MET A 87 -6.17 -11.23 7.40
CA MET A 87 -6.23 -12.67 7.67
C MET A 87 -7.46 -13.06 8.50
N ALA A 88 -7.94 -12.18 9.38
CA ALA A 88 -9.12 -12.38 10.22
C ALA A 88 -10.45 -12.26 9.47
N LEU A 89 -10.45 -11.77 8.23
CA LEU A 89 -11.64 -11.76 7.39
C LEU A 89 -12.18 -13.19 7.21
N SER A 90 -13.48 -13.35 7.40
CA SER A 90 -14.18 -14.61 7.15
C SER A 90 -14.13 -15.03 5.68
N ARG A 91 -13.94 -14.07 4.77
CA ARG A 91 -13.81 -14.26 3.32
C ARG A 91 -12.73 -13.34 2.77
N LYS A 92 -11.97 -13.80 1.79
CA LYS A 92 -10.92 -13.02 1.16
C LYS A 92 -11.51 -12.00 0.18
N PRO A 93 -10.83 -10.87 -0.06
CA PRO A 93 -11.34 -9.81 -0.94
C PRO A 93 -11.64 -10.23 -2.39
N HIS A 94 -11.03 -11.32 -2.86
CA HIS A 94 -11.25 -11.86 -4.21
C HIS A 94 -12.36 -12.90 -4.28
N GLU A 95 -12.82 -13.42 -3.13
CA GLU A 95 -13.90 -14.39 -3.08
C GLU A 95 -15.25 -13.71 -3.29
N ASP A 96 -16.18 -14.43 -3.91
CA ASP A 96 -17.51 -13.89 -4.15
C ASP A 96 -18.30 -13.65 -2.86
N PRO A 97 -19.18 -12.62 -2.86
CA PRO A 97 -20.26 -12.56 -1.88
C PRO A 97 -21.09 -13.84 -1.96
N ALA A 98 -21.76 -14.22 -0.86
CA ALA A 98 -22.43 -15.53 -0.77
C ALA A 98 -23.33 -15.74 -2.00
N PRO A 99 -23.21 -16.87 -2.72
CA PRO A 99 -24.02 -17.08 -3.90
C PRO A 99 -25.49 -17.12 -3.47
N THR A 100 -26.24 -16.09 -3.88
CA THR A 100 -27.70 -16.04 -3.71
C THR A 100 -28.40 -16.98 -4.69
N GLU A 101 -27.70 -17.37 -5.76
CA GLU A 101 -28.19 -18.15 -6.90
C GLU A 101 -27.24 -19.33 -7.17
N PRO A 102 -27.73 -20.44 -7.77
CA PRO A 102 -26.89 -21.61 -8.07
C PRO A 102 -25.72 -21.24 -9.00
N VAL A 103 -24.56 -21.81 -8.69
CA VAL A 103 -23.29 -21.61 -9.42
C VAL A 103 -23.49 -21.98 -10.89
N ILE A 104 -23.56 -20.99 -11.75
CA ILE A 104 -23.43 -21.14 -13.20
C ILE A 104 -21.94 -21.41 -13.45
N GLU A 105 -21.59 -22.42 -14.26
CA GLU A 105 -20.22 -22.63 -14.70
C GLU A 105 -19.76 -21.40 -15.50
N ILE A 106 -19.02 -20.51 -14.85
CA ILE A 106 -18.39 -19.35 -15.49
C ILE A 106 -17.03 -19.74 -16.08
N SER A 107 -16.63 -19.05 -17.14
CA SER A 107 -15.30 -19.23 -17.72
C SER A 107 -14.20 -18.71 -16.79
N GLU A 108 -12.95 -19.16 -17.00
CA GLU A 108 -11.78 -18.69 -16.24
C GLU A 108 -11.60 -17.16 -16.35
N HIS A 109 -11.80 -16.60 -17.54
CA HIS A 109 -11.71 -15.16 -17.78
C HIS A 109 -12.79 -14.37 -17.02
N GLU A 110 -14.01 -14.90 -16.95
CA GLU A 110 -15.07 -14.28 -16.15
C GLU A 110 -14.76 -14.36 -14.66
N PHE A 111 -14.26 -15.50 -14.18
CA PHE A 111 -13.81 -15.65 -12.79
C PHE A 111 -12.72 -14.64 -12.42
N GLU A 112 -11.71 -14.46 -13.28
CA GLU A 112 -10.65 -13.46 -13.07
C GLU A 112 -11.22 -12.04 -13.04
N SER A 113 -12.14 -11.72 -13.96
CA SER A 113 -12.80 -10.40 -14.02
C SER A 113 -13.62 -10.10 -12.77
N VAL A 114 -14.37 -11.10 -12.27
CA VAL A 114 -15.16 -10.99 -11.03
C VAL A 114 -14.25 -10.84 -9.82
N SER A 115 -13.23 -11.68 -9.71
CA SER A 115 -12.21 -11.62 -8.66
C SER A 115 -11.55 -10.23 -8.59
N LYS A 116 -11.09 -9.69 -9.73
CA LYS A 116 -10.51 -8.35 -9.80
C LYS A 116 -11.49 -7.26 -9.37
N ARG A 117 -12.76 -7.36 -9.77
CA ARG A 117 -13.82 -6.41 -9.37
C ARG A 117 -14.11 -6.47 -7.87
N ASN A 118 -14.11 -7.66 -7.26
CA ASN A 118 -14.30 -7.83 -5.83
C ASN A 118 -13.14 -7.19 -5.05
N VAL A 119 -11.90 -7.41 -5.51
CA VAL A 119 -10.69 -6.78 -4.96
C VAL A 119 -10.77 -5.26 -5.08
N GLU A 120 -11.13 -4.73 -6.25
CA GLU A 120 -11.27 -3.29 -6.47
C GLU A 120 -12.33 -2.66 -5.55
N ARG A 121 -13.47 -3.32 -5.40
CA ARG A 121 -14.53 -2.89 -4.48
C ARG A 121 -14.02 -2.82 -3.05
N TRP A 122 -13.29 -3.85 -2.61
CA TRP A 122 -12.73 -3.93 -1.26
C TRP A 122 -11.63 -2.89 -1.02
N VAL A 123 -10.69 -2.72 -1.94
CA VAL A 123 -9.62 -1.71 -1.82
C VAL A 123 -10.21 -0.29 -1.81
N SER A 124 -11.17 -0.01 -2.70
CA SER A 124 -11.83 1.30 -2.80
C SER A 124 -12.54 1.71 -1.51
N ALA A 125 -13.06 0.76 -0.73
CA ALA A 125 -13.67 1.02 0.58
C ALA A 125 -12.67 1.54 1.63
N HIS A 126 -11.37 1.34 1.42
CA HIS A 126 -10.30 1.74 2.33
C HIS A 126 -9.64 3.07 1.95
N ILE A 127 -10.14 3.75 0.91
CA ILE A 127 -9.55 4.98 0.37
C ILE A 127 -10.54 6.12 0.54
N ILE A 128 -10.12 7.17 1.23
CA ILE A 128 -10.86 8.43 1.31
C ILE A 128 -10.18 9.41 0.32
N PRO A 129 -10.89 9.89 -0.72
CA PRO A 129 -10.33 10.80 -1.74
C PRO A 129 -10.20 12.24 -1.24
N ARG A 130 -9.71 12.41 -0.01
CA ARG A 130 -9.49 13.69 0.66
C ARG A 130 -8.37 13.55 1.69
N CYS A 131 -7.48 14.53 1.73
CA CYS A 131 -6.45 14.66 2.76
C CYS A 131 -6.01 16.13 2.90
N PRO A 132 -5.77 16.64 4.12
CA PRO A 132 -5.96 15.94 5.41
C PRO A 132 -7.46 15.80 5.76
N ILE A 133 -7.73 14.86 6.67
CA ILE A 133 -9.04 14.68 7.30
C ILE A 133 -8.92 14.89 8.81
N THR A 134 -10.01 15.30 9.44
CA THR A 134 -10.16 15.32 10.90
C THR A 134 -10.88 14.05 11.30
N LEU A 135 -10.34 13.29 12.24
CA LEU A 135 -10.90 11.99 12.56
C LEU A 135 -12.09 12.13 13.52
N THR A 136 -11.97 12.95 14.56
CA THR A 136 -12.92 12.96 15.68
C THR A 136 -14.35 13.32 15.24
N SER A 137 -15.29 12.38 15.36
CA SER A 137 -16.73 12.56 15.10
C SER A 137 -17.10 12.99 13.68
N HIS A 138 -16.30 12.58 12.69
CA HIS A 138 -16.56 12.88 11.27
C HIS A 138 -16.86 11.62 10.46
N THR A 139 -17.68 11.79 9.42
CA THR A 139 -18.00 10.77 8.41
C THR A 139 -17.38 11.17 7.08
N TYR A 140 -16.72 10.22 6.41
CA TYR A 140 -16.14 10.43 5.09
C TYR A 140 -16.58 9.37 4.10
N ASN A 141 -16.96 9.81 2.90
CA ASN A 141 -17.18 8.91 1.78
C ASN A 141 -15.84 8.34 1.32
N THR A 142 -15.87 7.06 0.97
CA THR A 142 -14.73 6.34 0.39
C THR A 142 -14.81 6.40 -1.14
N LEU A 143 -13.81 5.84 -1.84
CA LEU A 143 -13.91 5.64 -3.29
C LEU A 143 -14.98 4.61 -3.67
N LEU A 144 -15.32 3.69 -2.76
CA LEU A 144 -16.45 2.80 -2.99
C LEU A 144 -17.76 3.58 -2.87
N CYS A 145 -18.47 3.72 -3.99
CA CYS A 145 -19.75 4.42 -4.05
C CYS A 145 -20.74 3.88 -3.00
N GLY A 146 -21.37 4.80 -2.25
CA GLY A 146 -22.30 4.46 -1.19
C GLY A 146 -21.66 3.98 0.12
N LYS A 147 -20.33 3.82 0.18
CA LYS A 147 -19.62 3.44 1.41
C LYS A 147 -18.95 4.65 2.05
N SER A 148 -19.23 4.83 3.33
CA SER A 148 -18.61 5.85 4.17
C SER A 148 -18.01 5.20 5.42
N VAL A 149 -17.02 5.88 6.00
CA VAL A 149 -16.39 5.51 7.27
C VAL A 149 -16.66 6.60 8.30
N ILE A 150 -16.95 6.17 9.53
CA ILE A 150 -17.21 7.05 10.67
C ILE A 150 -16.15 6.76 11.73
N PHE A 151 -15.63 7.81 12.34
CA PHE A 151 -14.61 7.74 13.38
C PHE A 151 -15.19 8.21 14.70
N ASP A 152 -15.43 7.27 15.60
CA ASP A 152 -16.04 7.52 16.90
C ASP A 152 -14.96 7.75 17.97
N PRO A 153 -15.14 8.74 18.85
CA PRO A 153 -14.19 9.00 19.92
C PRO A 153 -14.18 7.86 20.95
N VAL A 154 -12.99 7.46 21.38
CA VAL A 154 -12.79 6.49 22.45
C VAL A 154 -13.03 7.18 23.79
N LYS A 155 -13.97 6.67 24.59
CA LYS A 155 -14.25 7.20 25.94
C LYS A 155 -13.02 7.11 26.82
N GLY A 156 -12.69 8.19 27.52
CA GLY A 156 -11.56 8.25 28.45
C GLY A 156 -10.19 8.33 27.78
N SER A 157 -10.15 8.69 26.49
CA SER A 157 -8.88 8.98 25.81
C SER A 157 -8.20 10.22 26.41
N ASP A 158 -6.88 10.20 26.47
CA ASP A 158 -6.07 11.35 26.85
C ASP A 158 -6.09 12.42 25.73
N ASP A 159 -6.59 13.62 26.02
CA ASP A 159 -6.67 14.73 25.08
C ASP A 159 -5.29 15.20 24.57
N SER A 160 -4.20 14.85 25.27
CA SER A 160 -2.83 15.15 24.85
C SER A 160 -2.25 14.14 23.85
N ALA A 161 -2.84 12.95 23.73
CA ALA A 161 -2.41 11.92 22.79
C ALA A 161 -2.77 12.29 21.33
N PRO A 162 -2.07 11.79 20.31
CA PRO A 162 -2.41 12.10 18.91
C PRO A 162 -3.85 11.71 18.57
N GLU A 163 -4.55 12.52 17.76
CA GLU A 163 -5.97 12.34 17.43
C GLU A 163 -6.31 10.91 16.96
N TRP A 164 -5.48 10.34 16.09
CA TRP A 164 -5.70 9.00 15.54
C TRP A 164 -5.70 7.88 16.58
N THR A 165 -5.05 8.07 17.74
CA THR A 165 -5.08 7.10 18.86
C THR A 165 -6.39 7.13 19.64
N ARG A 166 -7.19 8.19 19.47
CA ARG A 166 -8.38 8.48 20.28
C ARG A 166 -9.68 8.16 19.56
N VAL A 167 -9.60 7.51 18.39
CA VAL A 167 -10.78 7.13 17.61
C VAL A 167 -10.78 5.63 17.34
N VAL A 168 -11.98 5.11 17.13
CA VAL A 168 -12.24 3.81 16.51
C VAL A 168 -13.08 4.00 15.26
N PHE A 169 -13.02 3.06 14.34
CA PHE A 169 -13.91 3.01 13.19
C PHE A 169 -14.46 1.59 13.03
N GLU A 170 -15.57 1.42 12.32
CA GLU A 170 -16.14 0.10 12.01
C GLU A 170 -16.43 -0.78 13.25
N GLY A 171 -16.86 -0.13 14.33
CA GLY A 171 -17.13 -0.76 15.62
C GLY A 171 -15.99 -0.53 16.61
N ASP A 172 -15.00 -1.41 16.60
CA ASP A 172 -13.90 -1.44 17.56
C ASP A 172 -12.51 -1.38 16.92
N ALA A 173 -12.41 -1.25 15.60
CA ALA A 173 -11.13 -1.18 14.90
C ALA A 173 -10.41 0.14 15.23
N ARG A 174 -9.14 0.02 15.58
CA ARG A 174 -8.26 1.12 16.00
C ARG A 174 -7.28 1.46 14.89
N ILE A 175 -6.87 2.73 14.88
CA ILE A 175 -5.68 3.15 14.16
C ILE A 175 -4.48 2.89 15.07
N ILE A 176 -3.55 2.07 14.58
CA ILE A 176 -2.35 1.66 15.32
C ILE A 176 -1.08 2.39 14.85
N GLY A 177 -1.16 3.14 13.76
CA GLY A 177 -0.06 3.96 13.27
C GLY A 177 -0.51 4.98 12.23
N MET A 178 0.27 6.05 12.09
CA MET A 178 0.08 7.08 11.08
C MET A 178 1.42 7.37 10.40
N LYS A 179 1.40 7.45 9.07
CA LYS A 179 2.54 7.82 8.24
C LYS A 179 2.13 8.88 7.24
N LYS A 180 2.91 9.96 7.19
CA LYS A 180 2.71 11.04 6.22
C LYS A 180 3.51 10.74 4.96
N ALA A 181 2.85 10.83 3.81
CA ALA A 181 3.43 10.74 2.49
C ALA A 181 3.47 12.12 1.80
N SER A 182 4.23 12.25 0.71
CA SER A 182 4.20 13.44 -0.15
C SER A 182 2.80 13.72 -0.72
N ASN A 183 2.06 12.66 -1.04
CA ASN A 183 0.75 12.69 -1.69
C ASN A 183 -0.41 12.18 -0.81
N GLY A 184 -0.25 12.10 0.51
CA GLY A 184 -1.34 11.70 1.39
C GLY A 184 -0.96 11.33 2.82
N ILE A 185 -1.89 10.68 3.50
CA ILE A 185 -1.67 10.08 4.83
C ILE A 185 -2.09 8.62 4.78
N LEU A 186 -1.24 7.75 5.33
CA LEU A 186 -1.50 6.34 5.54
C LEU A 186 -1.76 6.10 7.03
N TYR A 187 -2.93 5.59 7.37
CA TYR A 187 -3.27 5.10 8.69
C TYR A 187 -3.23 3.58 8.69
N LEU A 188 -2.40 2.98 9.55
CA LEU A 188 -2.41 1.54 9.78
C LEU A 188 -3.54 1.19 10.73
N VAL A 189 -4.37 0.21 10.37
CA VAL A 189 -5.57 -0.16 11.13
C VAL A 189 -5.59 -1.65 11.47
N ASP A 190 -6.08 -2.00 12.66
CA ASP A 190 -6.17 -3.39 13.14
C ASP A 190 -7.50 -4.09 12.82
N GLY A 191 -8.37 -3.44 12.05
CA GLY A 191 -9.58 -4.00 11.44
C GLY A 191 -9.70 -3.61 9.97
N THR A 192 -10.82 -3.95 9.34
CA THR A 192 -11.09 -3.66 7.91
C THR A 192 -12.39 -2.89 7.76
N VAL A 193 -12.47 -2.07 6.70
CA VAL A 193 -13.75 -1.50 6.28
C VAL A 193 -14.66 -2.62 5.77
N LYS A 194 -15.85 -2.75 6.35
CA LYS A 194 -16.81 -3.80 5.97
C LYS A 194 -17.44 -3.46 4.63
N VAL A 195 -17.44 -4.42 3.73
CA VAL A 195 -18.08 -4.32 2.41
C VAL A 195 -19.19 -5.37 2.39
N ASP A 196 -20.43 -4.91 2.29
CA ASP A 196 -21.63 -5.77 2.32
C ASP A 196 -21.75 -6.67 1.09
#